data_AF-A0A838JA52-F1
#
_entry.id   AF-A0A838JA52-F1
#
_cell.length_a   1.000
_cell.length_b   1.000
_cell.length_c   1.000
_cell.angle_alpha   90.00
_cell.angle_beta   90.00
_cell.angle_gamma   90.00
#
_symmetry.space_group_name_H-M   'P 1'
#
loop_
_entity.id
_entity.type
_entity.pdbx_description
1 polymer ?
#
loop_
_entity_poly.entity_id
_entity_poly.type
_entity_poly.pdbx_seq_one_letter_code
_entity_poly.pdbx_strand_id
1 'polypeptide(L)'
;MRFSLQDVRKSVQRRGGERSVSLHFLHSGELHTEIARLIAYYESLLWKPQRSFSLDDARACIGDYRMANCLIATLSNWYSWLPREWTPVVQAMGASAELPASPVQLRLALYTYVNEHFHGFLSVQHRGEALQAFAAQFQLTSAELEYLLLLDSEEEAVLT
;
A
#
# COMPACT_ATOMS: atom_id res chain seq x y z
N MET A 1 -11.13 2.21 -13.01
CA MET A 1 -12.58 1.87 -12.94
C MET A 1 -12.74 0.92 -11.77
N ARG A 2 -13.42 1.30 -10.67
CA ARG A 2 -13.31 0.59 -9.37
C ARG A 2 -14.08 -0.73 -9.29
N PHE A 3 -14.97 -1.02 -10.24
CA PHE A 3 -15.70 -2.28 -10.34
C PHE A 3 -15.99 -2.67 -11.79
N SER A 4 -15.90 -3.95 -12.11
CA SER A 4 -16.54 -4.53 -13.28
C SER A 4 -17.99 -4.87 -12.94
N LEU A 5 -18.88 -4.85 -13.94
CA LEU A 5 -20.25 -5.37 -13.79
C LEU A 5 -20.26 -6.85 -13.36
N GLN A 6 -19.15 -7.58 -13.49
CA GLN A 6 -19.00 -8.97 -13.03
C GLN A 6 -18.85 -9.07 -11.50
N ASP A 7 -18.33 -8.02 -10.86
CA ASP A 7 -18.08 -7.98 -9.41
C ASP A 7 -19.35 -7.67 -8.62
N VAL A 8 -20.37 -7.11 -9.28
CA VAL A 8 -21.65 -6.76 -8.65
C VAL A 8 -22.57 -7.98 -8.62
N ARG A 9 -23.15 -8.26 -7.46
CA ARG A 9 -24.20 -9.27 -7.32
C ARG A 9 -25.43 -8.83 -8.12
N LYS A 10 -25.73 -9.57 -9.19
CA LYS A 10 -26.84 -9.28 -10.11
C LYS A 10 -27.50 -10.57 -10.58
N SER A 11 -28.79 -10.49 -10.88
CA SER A 11 -29.51 -11.51 -11.62
C SER A 11 -29.71 -11.04 -13.06
N VAL A 12 -29.55 -11.97 -14.00
CA VAL A 12 -29.79 -11.72 -15.42
C VAL A 12 -30.88 -12.68 -15.86
N GLN A 13 -32.00 -12.14 -16.34
CA GLN A 13 -33.12 -12.93 -16.83
C GLN A 13 -33.34 -12.67 -18.32
N ARG A 14 -33.82 -13.69 -19.03
CA ARG A 14 -34.25 -13.57 -20.42
C ARG A 14 -35.69 -14.02 -20.52
N ARG A 15 -36.60 -13.10 -20.87
CA ARG A 15 -38.02 -13.39 -21.08
C ARG A 15 -38.46 -12.73 -22.39
N GLY A 16 -39.16 -13.48 -23.25
CA GLY A 16 -39.75 -12.94 -24.49
C GLY A 16 -38.75 -12.35 -25.51
N GLY A 17 -37.47 -12.70 -25.44
CA GLY A 17 -36.43 -12.12 -26.30
C GLY A 17 -35.67 -10.94 -25.67
N GLU A 18 -36.20 -10.34 -24.61
CA GLU A 18 -35.57 -9.25 -23.87
C GLU A 18 -34.65 -9.76 -22.76
N ARG A 19 -33.57 -9.01 -22.49
CA ARG A 19 -32.65 -9.25 -21.37
C ARG A 19 -32.90 -8.21 -20.30
N SER A 20 -33.22 -8.66 -19.08
CA SER A 20 -33.32 -7.80 -17.91
C SER A 20 -32.19 -8.10 -16.93
N VAL A 21 -31.69 -7.06 -16.27
CA VAL A 21 -30.66 -7.15 -15.23
C VAL A 21 -31.24 -6.51 -13.96
N SER A 22 -31.18 -7.24 -12.84
CA SER A 22 -31.58 -6.72 -11.54
C SER A 22 -30.41 -6.82 -10.57
N LEU A 23 -30.09 -5.70 -9.93
CA LEU A 23 -29.03 -5.62 -8.91
C LEU A 23 -29.57 -6.09 -7.57
N HIS A 24 -28.72 -6.76 -6.80
CA HIS A 24 -29.03 -7.08 -5.41
C HIS A 24 -28.54 -5.94 -4.52
N PHE A 25 -29.48 -5.26 -3.87
CA PHE A 25 -29.19 -4.22 -2.89
C PHE A 25 -29.17 -4.82 -1.48
N LEU A 26 -28.33 -4.25 -0.61
CA LEU A 26 -28.35 -4.54 0.81
C LEU A 26 -29.57 -3.87 1.45
N HIS A 27 -30.33 -4.63 2.23
CA HIS A 27 -31.41 -4.09 3.04
C HIS A 27 -30.93 -3.77 4.45
N SER A 28 -31.67 -2.91 5.15
CA SER A 28 -31.37 -2.60 6.55
C SER A 28 -31.32 -3.87 7.41
N GLY A 29 -30.26 -4.03 8.20
CA GLY A 29 -30.03 -5.18 9.07
C GLY A 29 -29.30 -6.36 8.41
N GLU A 30 -29.15 -6.39 7.08
CA GLU A 30 -28.33 -7.40 6.40
C GLU A 30 -26.83 -7.12 6.62
N LEU A 31 -26.06 -8.19 6.82
CA LEU A 31 -24.59 -8.14 6.95
C LEU A 31 -24.06 -7.20 8.03
N HIS A 32 -24.88 -6.83 9.02
CA HIS A 32 -24.50 -5.85 10.02
C HIS A 32 -23.21 -6.24 10.76
N THR A 33 -23.11 -7.50 11.19
CA THR A 33 -21.95 -8.02 11.92
C THR A 33 -20.71 -8.11 11.03
N GLU A 34 -20.89 -8.52 9.77
CA GLU A 34 -19.83 -8.64 8.78
C GLU A 34 -19.26 -7.27 8.39
N ILE A 35 -20.12 -6.28 8.17
CA ILE A 35 -19.73 -4.89 7.90
C ILE A 35 -18.99 -4.32 9.11
N ALA A 36 -19.50 -4.50 10.33
CA ALA A 36 -18.84 -4.05 11.55
C ALA A 36 -17.44 -4.67 11.70
N ARG A 37 -17.29 -5.97 11.38
CA ARG A 37 -16.00 -6.65 11.39
C ARG A 37 -15.04 -6.10 10.33
N LEU A 38 -15.53 -5.82 9.12
CA LEU A 38 -14.71 -5.22 8.07
C LEU A 38 -14.25 -3.80 8.44
N ILE A 39 -15.13 -2.99 9.04
CA ILE A 39 -14.76 -1.66 9.56
C ILE A 39 -13.69 -1.79 10.64
N ALA A 40 -13.89 -2.66 11.63
CA ALA A 40 -12.91 -2.90 12.68
C ALA A 40 -11.55 -3.37 12.13
N TYR A 41 -11.54 -4.13 11.03
CA TYR A 41 -10.32 -4.50 10.33
C TYR A 41 -9.59 -3.27 9.76
N TYR A 42 -10.29 -2.39 9.04
CA TYR A 42 -9.72 -1.13 8.53
C TYR A 42 -9.24 -0.22 9.66
N GLU A 43 -10.02 -0.07 10.73
CA GLU A 43 -9.64 0.75 11.89
C GLU A 43 -8.38 0.23 12.58
N SER A 44 -8.18 -1.10 12.62
CA SER A 44 -6.96 -1.70 13.15
C SER A 44 -5.71 -1.40 12.30
N LEU A 45 -5.91 -0.94 11.06
CA LEU A 45 -4.87 -0.57 10.10
C LEU A 45 -4.62 0.94 10.04
N LEU A 46 -5.36 1.76 10.80
CA LEU A 46 -5.11 3.20 10.86
C LEU A 46 -3.65 3.47 11.24
N TRP A 47 -3.01 4.36 10.48
CA TRP A 47 -1.60 4.74 10.60
C TRP A 47 -0.59 3.62 10.31
N LYS A 48 -1.03 2.46 9.82
CA LYS A 48 -0.16 1.37 9.37
C LYS A 48 0.11 1.48 7.87
N PRO A 49 1.26 0.96 7.39
CA PRO A 49 1.59 0.97 5.97
C PRO A 49 0.71 -0.02 5.20
N GLN A 50 0.46 0.26 3.92
CA GLN A 50 -0.39 -0.51 3.01
C GLN A 50 0.04 -1.96 2.87
N ARG A 51 1.34 -2.28 2.98
CA ARG A 51 1.81 -3.68 3.03
C ARG A 51 1.22 -4.52 4.17
N SER A 52 0.65 -3.88 5.19
CA SER A 52 -0.04 -4.55 6.30
C SER A 52 -1.49 -4.93 5.94
N PHE A 53 -2.03 -4.38 4.86
CA PHE A 53 -3.36 -4.71 4.37
C PHE A 53 -3.34 -6.02 3.58
N SER A 54 -4.25 -6.91 3.94
CA SER A 54 -4.47 -8.21 3.30
C SER A 54 -5.86 -8.20 2.69
N LEU A 55 -5.90 -8.29 1.37
CA LEU A 55 -7.15 -8.34 0.64
C LEU A 55 -7.96 -9.60 0.97
N ASP A 56 -7.28 -10.71 1.28
CA ASP A 56 -7.91 -11.97 1.64
C ASP A 56 -8.55 -11.91 3.03
N ASP A 57 -7.89 -11.26 4.00
CA ASP A 57 -8.46 -11.05 5.35
C ASP A 57 -9.68 -10.12 5.30
N ALA A 58 -9.59 -9.04 4.50
CA ALA A 58 -10.72 -8.15 4.26
C ALA A 58 -11.92 -8.89 3.64
N ARG A 59 -11.67 -9.81 2.69
CA ARG A 59 -12.73 -10.63 2.07
C ARG A 59 -13.31 -11.67 3.03
N ALA A 60 -12.47 -12.28 3.87
CA ALA A 60 -12.90 -13.22 4.90
C ALA A 60 -13.87 -12.58 5.92
N CYS A 61 -13.85 -11.25 6.08
CA CYS A 61 -14.79 -10.53 6.93
C CYS A 61 -16.25 -10.59 6.44
N ILE A 62 -16.51 -10.89 5.17
CA ILE A 62 -17.86 -10.88 4.58
C ILE A 62 -18.30 -12.27 4.10
N GLY A 63 -17.36 -13.10 3.62
CA GLY A 63 -17.62 -14.45 3.11
C GLY A 63 -18.12 -14.49 1.65
N ASP A 64 -19.04 -13.60 1.25
CA ASP A 64 -19.41 -13.43 -0.17
C ASP A 64 -18.40 -12.51 -0.88
N TYR A 65 -17.62 -13.05 -1.81
CA TYR A 65 -16.55 -12.32 -2.50
C TYR A 65 -17.03 -11.09 -3.30
N ARG A 66 -18.22 -11.16 -3.91
CA ARG A 66 -18.77 -10.05 -4.71
C ARG A 66 -19.15 -8.89 -3.80
N MET A 67 -19.86 -9.20 -2.72
CA MET A 67 -20.22 -8.23 -1.70
C MET A 67 -18.98 -7.67 -1.00
N ALA A 68 -18.00 -8.52 -0.67
CA ALA A 68 -16.75 -8.11 -0.06
C ALA A 68 -16.04 -7.05 -0.90
N ASN A 69 -15.87 -7.29 -2.21
CA ASN A 69 -15.24 -6.32 -3.09
C ASN A 69 -16.02 -5.00 -3.11
N CYS A 70 -17.36 -5.04 -3.22
CA CYS A 70 -18.19 -3.85 -3.20
C CYS A 70 -18.03 -3.03 -1.91
N LEU A 71 -18.01 -3.70 -0.76
CA LEU A 71 -17.84 -3.06 0.55
C LEU A 71 -16.41 -2.49 0.71
N ILE A 72 -15.38 -3.25 0.34
CA ILE A 72 -13.97 -2.82 0.36
C ILE A 72 -13.80 -1.53 -0.43
N ALA A 73 -14.24 -1.49 -1.70
CA ALA A 73 -14.06 -0.28 -2.49
C ALA A 73 -15.02 0.87 -2.11
N THR A 74 -16.10 0.58 -1.38
CA THR A 74 -16.88 1.62 -0.69
C THR A 74 -16.06 2.21 0.46
N LEU A 75 -15.42 1.37 1.29
CA LEU A 75 -14.54 1.84 2.37
C LEU A 75 -13.31 2.57 1.86
N SER A 76 -12.78 2.20 0.68
CA SER A 76 -11.70 2.96 0.01
C SER A 76 -12.10 4.37 -0.48
N ASN A 77 -13.35 4.80 -0.25
CA ASN A 77 -13.73 6.22 -0.36
C ASN A 77 -13.63 6.97 0.96
N TRP A 78 -13.67 6.25 2.08
CA TRP A 78 -13.64 6.82 3.43
C TRP A 78 -12.24 6.77 4.03
N TYR A 79 -11.53 5.67 3.81
CA TYR A 79 -10.12 5.52 4.16
C TYR A 79 -9.26 5.74 2.93
N SER A 80 -8.16 6.47 3.10
CA SER A 80 -7.21 6.78 2.05
C SER A 80 -5.81 6.32 2.42
N TRP A 81 -5.10 5.76 1.44
CA TRP A 81 -3.67 5.51 1.58
C TRP A 81 -2.93 6.77 1.17
N LEU A 82 -2.28 7.42 2.13
CA LEU A 82 -1.52 8.63 1.90
C LEU A 82 -0.02 8.33 1.90
N PRO A 83 0.73 8.78 0.88
CA PRO A 83 2.18 8.69 0.88
C PRO A 83 2.77 9.36 2.13
N ARG A 84 3.84 8.77 2.67
CA ARG A 84 4.55 9.37 3.80
C ARG A 84 5.39 10.55 3.33
N GLU A 85 5.32 11.65 4.08
CA GLU A 85 6.18 12.80 3.82
C GLU A 85 7.64 12.48 4.18
N TRP A 86 8.56 12.87 3.30
CA TRP A 86 10.00 12.65 3.47
C TRP A 86 10.55 13.33 4.74
N THR A 87 10.29 14.63 4.88
CA THR A 87 10.91 15.46 5.92
C THR A 87 10.61 14.97 7.35
N PRO A 88 9.35 14.69 7.74
CA PRO A 88 9.07 14.20 9.10
C PRO A 88 9.72 12.85 9.40
N VAL A 89 9.80 11.96 8.40
CA VAL A 89 10.40 10.63 8.53
C VAL A 89 11.90 10.72 8.77
N VAL A 90 12.59 11.51 7.95
CA VAL A 90 14.04 11.72 8.06
C VAL A 90 14.42 12.41 9.37
N GLN A 91 13.64 13.40 9.81
CA GLN A 91 13.85 14.08 11.08
C GLN A 91 13.73 13.12 12.27
N ALA A 92 12.74 12.23 12.24
CA ALA A 92 12.55 11.23 13.29
C ALA A 92 13.72 10.22 13.39
N MET A 93 14.44 9.98 12.29
CA MET A 93 15.62 9.10 12.25
C MET A 93 16.91 9.80 12.69
N GLY A 94 16.91 11.14 12.81
CA GLY A 94 18.13 11.89 13.14
C GLY A 94 19.19 11.87 12.03
N ALA A 95 18.78 11.72 10.77
CA ALA A 95 19.70 11.67 9.65
C ALA A 95 20.43 13.01 9.44
N SER A 96 21.58 12.96 8.74
CA SER A 96 22.35 14.15 8.38
C SER A 96 21.54 15.14 7.54
N ALA A 97 21.80 16.45 7.74
CA ALA A 97 21.23 17.52 6.93
C ALA A 97 21.69 17.47 5.45
N GLU A 98 22.76 16.74 5.16
CA GLU A 98 23.28 16.52 3.79
C GLU A 98 22.55 15.39 3.06
N LEU A 99 21.62 14.69 3.71
CA LEU A 99 20.81 13.67 3.06
C LEU A 99 20.00 14.29 1.91
N PRO A 100 19.88 13.61 0.75
CA PRO A 100 19.03 14.04 -0.35
C PRO A 100 17.58 14.35 0.09
N ALA A 101 16.89 15.23 -0.62
CA ALA A 101 15.59 15.75 -0.20
C ALA A 101 14.40 14.87 -0.58
N SER A 102 14.63 13.71 -1.21
CA SER A 102 13.56 12.77 -1.59
C SER A 102 14.09 11.34 -1.84
N PRO A 103 13.21 10.31 -1.83
CA PRO A 103 13.59 8.94 -2.16
C PRO A 103 14.21 8.81 -3.56
N VAL A 104 13.71 9.59 -4.53
CA VAL A 104 14.23 9.62 -5.91
C VAL A 104 15.67 10.12 -5.93
N GLN A 105 15.95 11.24 -5.24
CA GLN A 105 17.31 11.79 -5.18
C GLN A 105 18.25 10.85 -4.41
N LEU A 106 17.76 10.20 -3.35
CA LEU A 106 18.53 9.19 -2.61
C LEU A 106 18.89 7.99 -3.49
N ARG A 107 17.94 7.47 -4.28
CA ARG A 107 18.21 6.41 -5.27
C ARG A 107 19.26 6.82 -6.29
N LEU A 108 19.18 8.05 -6.81
CA LEU A 108 20.19 8.58 -7.73
C LEU A 108 21.57 8.68 -7.08
N ALA A 109 21.66 9.21 -5.85
CA ALA A 109 22.91 9.28 -5.10
C ALA A 109 23.52 7.90 -4.86
N LEU A 110 22.70 6.89 -4.54
CA LEU A 110 23.15 5.51 -4.39
C LEU A 110 23.68 4.94 -5.71
N TYR A 111 22.99 5.18 -6.83
CA TYR A 111 23.46 4.72 -8.14
C TYR A 111 24.77 5.40 -8.55
N THR A 112 24.93 6.70 -8.28
CA THR A 112 26.20 7.41 -8.48
C THR A 112 27.31 6.80 -7.64
N TYR A 113 27.05 6.56 -6.35
CA TYR A 113 28.02 5.92 -5.45
C TYR A 113 28.46 4.54 -5.95
N VAL A 114 27.51 3.69 -6.38
CA VAL A 114 27.79 2.37 -6.94
C VAL A 114 28.57 2.45 -8.26
N ASN A 115 28.27 3.43 -9.12
CA ASN A 115 29.02 3.65 -10.35
C ASN A 115 30.48 4.03 -10.09
N GLU A 116 30.72 4.90 -9.11
CA GLU A 116 32.06 5.39 -8.77
C GLU A 116 32.91 4.34 -8.05
N HIS A 117 32.33 3.55 -7.15
CA HIS A 117 33.08 2.63 -6.27
C HIS A 117 33.07 1.17 -6.74
N PHE A 118 32.06 0.76 -7.50
CA PHE A 118 31.86 -0.63 -7.93
C PHE A 118 31.69 -0.76 -9.45
N HIS A 119 32.07 0.27 -10.22
CA HIS A 119 31.98 0.29 -11.68
C HIS A 119 30.58 -0.06 -12.23
N GLY A 120 29.54 0.33 -11.48
CA GLY A 120 28.14 0.17 -11.87
C GLY A 120 27.55 -1.22 -11.64
N PHE A 121 28.30 -2.15 -11.04
CA PHE A 121 27.79 -3.47 -10.68
C PHE A 121 28.08 -3.83 -9.23
N LEU A 122 27.02 -4.06 -8.47
CA LEU A 122 27.10 -4.47 -7.07
C LEU A 122 26.76 -5.95 -6.94
N SER A 123 27.76 -6.79 -6.64
CA SER A 123 27.52 -8.21 -6.39
C SER A 123 26.77 -8.43 -5.08
N VAL A 124 26.12 -9.58 -4.93
CA VAL A 124 25.44 -9.97 -3.68
C VAL A 124 26.39 -9.94 -2.48
N GLN A 125 27.66 -10.32 -2.70
CA GLN A 125 28.71 -10.35 -1.67
C GLN A 125 29.07 -8.94 -1.17
N HIS A 126 29.11 -7.95 -2.07
CA HIS A 126 29.47 -6.57 -1.73
C HIS A 126 28.27 -5.70 -1.35
N ARG A 127 27.04 -6.16 -1.60
CA ARG A 127 25.83 -5.36 -1.40
C ARG A 127 25.69 -4.83 0.02
N GLY A 128 25.84 -5.70 1.02
CA GLY A 128 25.68 -5.31 2.43
C GLY A 128 26.71 -4.27 2.86
N GLU A 129 27.97 -4.48 2.49
CA GLU A 129 29.07 -3.55 2.79
C GLU A 129 28.87 -2.20 2.10
N ALA A 130 28.50 -2.18 0.82
CA ALA A 130 28.27 -0.95 0.06
C ALA A 130 27.09 -0.14 0.61
N LEU A 131 25.96 -0.80 0.95
CA LEU A 131 24.82 -0.13 1.54
C LEU A 131 25.14 0.43 2.92
N GLN A 132 25.89 -0.31 3.74
CA GLN A 132 26.34 0.16 5.04
C GLN A 132 27.28 1.36 4.91
N ALA A 133 28.25 1.32 3.98
CA ALA A 133 29.19 2.40 3.74
C ALA A 133 28.49 3.66 3.19
N PHE A 134 27.51 3.50 2.31
CA PHE A 134 26.70 4.61 1.80
C PHE A 134 25.79 5.19 2.90
N ALA A 135 25.11 4.35 3.67
CA ALA A 135 24.25 4.80 4.78
C ALA A 135 25.02 5.59 5.84
N ALA A 136 26.26 5.17 6.14
CA ALA A 136 27.12 5.82 7.12
C ALA A 136 27.45 7.28 6.76
N GLN A 137 27.47 7.65 5.47
CA GLN A 137 27.70 9.04 5.02
C GLN A 137 26.59 9.99 5.52
N PHE A 138 25.39 9.45 5.76
CA PHE A 138 24.22 10.22 6.17
C PHE A 138 23.78 9.93 7.61
N GLN A 139 24.61 9.25 8.40
CA GLN A 139 24.29 8.81 9.77
C GLN A 139 23.08 7.87 9.84
N LEU A 140 22.89 7.05 8.79
CA LEU A 140 21.84 6.05 8.72
C LEU A 140 22.39 4.64 8.95
N THR A 141 21.53 3.75 9.43
CA THR A 141 21.73 2.31 9.34
C THR A 141 21.36 1.80 7.93
N SER A 142 21.86 0.61 7.56
CA SER A 142 21.46 -0.01 6.28
C SER A 142 19.95 -0.23 6.19
N ALA A 143 19.28 -0.55 7.30
CA ALA A 143 17.84 -0.78 7.33
C ALA A 143 17.05 0.52 7.11
N GLU A 144 17.49 1.63 7.71
CA GLU A 144 16.87 2.94 7.49
C GLU A 144 17.09 3.42 6.06
N LEU A 145 18.28 3.22 5.50
CA LEU A 145 18.55 3.51 4.09
C LEU A 145 17.59 2.74 3.19
N GLU A 146 17.48 1.42 3.37
CA GLU A 146 16.59 0.57 2.56
C GLU A 146 15.13 1.00 2.67
N TYR A 147 14.69 1.35 3.88
CA TYR A 147 13.35 1.88 4.09
C TYR A 147 13.13 3.24 3.39
N LEU A 148 14.08 4.17 3.47
CA LEU A 148 13.98 5.48 2.81
C LEU A 148 13.98 5.38 1.28
N LEU A 149 14.68 4.40 0.70
CA LEU A 149 14.67 4.14 -0.75
C LEU A 149 13.27 3.74 -1.27
N LEU A 150 12.42 3.19 -0.40
CA LEU A 150 11.08 2.69 -0.70
C LEU A 150 9.96 3.57 -0.15
N LEU A 151 10.29 4.70 0.51
CA LEU A 151 9.30 5.52 1.23
C LEU A 151 8.19 6.07 0.33
N ASP A 152 8.48 6.33 -0.95
CA ASP A 152 7.50 6.80 -1.94
C ASP A 152 6.72 5.69 -2.65
N SER A 153 6.93 4.42 -2.26
CA SER A 153 6.13 3.30 -2.77
C SER A 153 4.72 3.30 -2.19
N GLU A 154 3.76 2.77 -2.96
CA GLU A 154 2.39 2.58 -2.48
C GLU A 154 2.34 1.68 -1.24
N GLU A 155 3.25 0.69 -1.15
CA GLU A 155 3.32 -0.24 -0.02
C GLU A 155 3.59 0.43 1.33
N GLU A 156 4.30 1.57 1.33
CA GLU A 156 4.62 2.36 2.53
C GLU A 156 3.63 3.51 2.78
N ALA A 157 2.65 3.72 1.89
CA ALA A 157 1.56 4.66 2.13
C ALA A 157 0.77 4.22 3.38
N VAL A 158 0.35 5.18 4.19
CA VAL A 158 -0.33 4.91 5.47
C VAL A 158 -1.82 5.10 5.36
N LEU A 159 -2.60 4.27 6.06
CA LEU A 159 -4.05 4.42 6.10
C LEU A 159 -4.44 5.60 6.98
N THR A 160 -5.27 6.50 6.45
CA THR A 160 -5.90 7.62 7.17
C THR A 160 -7.40 7.60 7.00
#